data_AF-A0AB74QGF3-F1
#
_entry.id   AF-A0AB74QGF3-F1
#
_cell.length_a   1.000
_cell.length_b   1.000
_cell.length_c   1.000
_cell.angle_alpha   90.00
_cell.angle_beta   90.00
_cell.angle_gamma   90.00
#
_symmetry.space_group_name_H-M   'P 1'
#
loop_
_entity.id
_entity.type
_entity.pdbx_description
1 polymer ?
#
loop_
_entity_poly.entity_id
_entity_poly.type
_entity_poly.pdbx_seq_one_letter_code
_entity_poly.pdbx_strand_id
1 'polypeptide(L)'
;MIKFLVGKTYETSSICDRDCKFKIKIISRTEKTLVYEDEDGNRARTKIHKLEDINTEFIRLGNYSLAITFKADNNLINDCI
;
A
#
# COMPACT_ATOMS: atom_id res chain seq x y z
N MET A 1 3.54 -7.43 14.58
CA MET A 1 2.59 -6.89 13.59
C MET A 1 3.37 -6.05 12.58
N ILE A 2 3.41 -6.46 11.31
CA ILE A 2 4.07 -5.73 10.22
C ILE A 2 3.18 -4.57 9.80
N LYS A 3 3.75 -3.37 9.78
CA LYS A 3 3.00 -2.13 9.56
C LYS A 3 3.62 -1.28 8.46
N PHE A 4 2.80 -0.43 7.85
CA PHE A 4 3.29 0.56 6.90
C PHE A 4 4.20 1.59 7.58
N LEU A 5 5.31 1.90 6.91
CA LEU A 5 6.30 2.89 7.34
C LEU A 5 6.12 4.18 6.54
N VAL A 6 6.13 5.33 7.24
CA VAL A 6 6.04 6.64 6.61
C VAL A 6 7.36 6.96 5.88
N GLY A 7 7.24 7.55 4.69
CA GLY A 7 8.37 7.87 3.82
C GLY A 7 8.86 6.71 2.94
N LYS A 8 8.30 5.50 3.11
CA LYS A 8 8.61 4.34 2.27
C LYS A 8 7.64 4.22 1.09
N THR A 9 8.15 3.66 0.00
CA THR A 9 7.41 3.36 -1.21
C THR A 9 7.15 1.85 -1.30
N TYR A 10 5.92 1.49 -1.62
CA TYR A 10 5.47 0.11 -1.76
C TYR A 10 5.02 -0.11 -3.20
N GLU A 11 5.40 -1.24 -3.80
CA GLU A 11 4.89 -1.66 -5.10
C GLU A 11 3.98 -2.89 -4.98
N THR A 12 3.00 -2.97 -5.87
CA THR A 12 2.21 -4.17 -6.06
C THR A 12 1.77 -4.26 -7.52
N SER A 13 1.62 -5.47 -8.05
CA SER A 13 1.10 -5.67 -9.40
C SER A 13 -0.42 -5.76 -9.39
N SER A 14 -1.05 -5.41 -10.50
CA SER A 14 -2.46 -5.71 -10.72
C SER A 14 -2.70 -7.21 -10.67
N ILE A 15 -3.91 -7.60 -10.30
CA ILE A 15 -4.33 -9.00 -10.37
C ILE A 15 -4.66 -9.44 -11.79
N CYS A 16 -5.02 -8.50 -12.67
CA CYS A 16 -5.41 -8.78 -14.05
C CYS A 16 -4.21 -8.82 -14.99
N ASP A 17 -3.17 -8.05 -14.67
CA ASP A 17 -1.97 -7.93 -15.49
C ASP A 17 -0.77 -7.77 -14.56
N ARG A 18 0.20 -8.68 -14.69
CA ARG A 18 1.36 -8.72 -13.79
C ARG A 18 2.47 -7.74 -14.19
N ASP A 19 2.42 -7.22 -15.41
CA ASP A 19 3.31 -6.17 -15.90
C ASP A 19 2.85 -4.79 -15.39
N CYS A 20 1.54 -4.62 -15.21
CA CYS A 20 0.95 -3.42 -14.62
C CYS A 20 1.26 -3.32 -13.11
N LYS A 21 2.31 -2.59 -12.78
CA LYS A 21 2.75 -2.30 -11.41
C LYS A 21 2.23 -0.94 -10.95
N PHE A 22 1.77 -0.90 -9.71
CA PHE A 22 1.36 0.32 -9.01
C PHE A 22 2.31 0.60 -7.87
N LYS A 23 2.79 1.83 -7.76
CA LYS A 23 3.57 2.28 -6.61
C LYS A 23 2.82 3.34 -5.82
N ILE A 24 2.97 3.26 -4.50
CA ILE A 24 2.46 4.28 -3.59
C ILE A 24 3.53 4.63 -2.56
N LYS A 25 3.65 5.93 -2.27
CA LYS A 25 4.50 6.45 -1.19
C LYS A 25 3.65 6.79 0.01
N ILE A 26 4.01 6.28 1.18
CA ILE A 26 3.26 6.57 2.40
C ILE A 26 3.70 7.93 2.95
N ILE A 27 2.81 8.93 2.91
CA ILE A 27 3.10 10.29 3.37
C ILE A 27 2.83 10.45 4.86
N SER A 28 1.73 9.87 5.34
CA SER A 28 1.40 9.89 6.76
C SER A 28 0.52 8.70 7.11
N ARG A 29 0.53 8.29 8.37
CA ARG A 29 -0.35 7.25 8.86
C ARG A 29 -0.94 7.61 10.21
N THR A 30 -2.08 6.99 10.49
CA THR A 30 -2.75 6.95 11.79
C THR A 30 -2.97 5.49 12.18
N GLU A 31 -3.62 5.23 13.31
CA GLU A 31 -3.93 3.86 13.75
C GLU A 31 -4.93 3.14 12.83
N LYS A 32 -5.86 3.87 12.20
CA LYS A 32 -6.96 3.29 11.41
C LYS A 32 -6.93 3.66 9.93
N THR A 33 -6.18 4.70 9.55
CA THR A 33 -6.11 5.21 8.17
C THR A 33 -4.69 5.59 7.82
N LEU A 34 -4.36 5.59 6.53
CA LEU A 34 -3.12 6.17 6.03
C LEU A 34 -3.38 7.07 4.82
N VAL A 35 -2.46 8.00 4.58
CA VAL A 35 -2.43 8.86 3.41
C VAL A 35 -1.23 8.43 2.57
N TYR A 36 -1.51 8.13 1.31
CA TYR A 36 -0.50 7.78 0.34
C TYR A 36 -0.51 8.78 -0.82
N GLU A 37 0.62 8.85 -1.51
CA GLU A 37 0.82 9.56 -2.75
C GLU A 37 1.09 8.53 -3.86
N ASP A 38 0.35 8.60 -4.95
CA ASP A 38 0.58 7.76 -6.14
C ASP A 38 1.66 8.32 -7.07
N GLU A 39 2.01 7.56 -8.11
CA GLU A 39 3.04 7.94 -9.10
C GLU A 39 2.69 9.20 -9.90
N ASP A 40 1.40 9.53 -10.04
CA ASP A 40 0.92 10.77 -10.65
C ASP A 40 0.95 11.96 -9.66
N GLY A 41 1.37 11.73 -8.41
CA GLY A 41 1.46 12.74 -7.36
C GLY A 41 0.12 13.06 -6.69
N ASN A 42 -0.95 12.30 -6.95
CA ASN A 42 -2.21 12.52 -6.25
C ASN A 42 -2.14 11.92 -4.84
N ARG A 43 -2.82 12.59 -3.91
CA ARG A 43 -2.84 12.17 -2.50
C ARG A 43 -4.22 11.68 -2.14
N ALA A 44 -4.28 10.45 -1.64
CA ALA A 44 -5.53 9.84 -1.22
C ALA A 44 -5.40 9.21 0.17
N ARG A 45 -6.55 9.12 0.84
CA ARG A 45 -6.66 8.50 2.16
C ARG A 45 -7.35 7.15 2.03
N THR A 46 -6.81 6.13 2.69
CA THR A 46 -7.45 4.81 2.76
C THR A 46 -7.44 4.26 4.18
N LYS A 47 -8.32 3.29 4.42
CA LYS A 47 -8.40 2.58 5.71
C LYS A 47 -7.36 1.48 5.76
N ILE A 48 -6.79 1.28 6.94
CA ILE A 48 -5.88 0.18 7.22
C ILE A 48 -6.70 -1.02 7.65
N HIS A 49 -6.50 -2.13 6.95
CA HIS A 49 -7.04 -3.43 7.31
C HIS A 49 -5.93 -4.29 7.91
N LYS A 50 -6.32 -5.25 8.75
CA LYS A 50 -5.39 -6.14 9.44
C LYS A 50 -5.76 -7.58 9.07
N LEU A 51 -4.77 -8.37 8.69
CA LEU A 51 -4.88 -9.82 8.63
C LEU A 51 -4.41 -10.36 9.97
N GLU A 52 -5.34 -10.87 10.79
CA GLU A 52 -5.04 -11.42 12.10
C GLU A 52 -4.16 -12.67 11.99
N ASP A 53 -4.38 -13.49 10.96
CA ASP A 53 -3.66 -14.75 10.73
C ASP A 53 -2.15 -14.57 10.57
N ILE A 54 -1.73 -13.51 9.87
CA ILE A 54 -0.32 -13.24 9.52
C ILE A 54 0.23 -11.98 10.17
N ASN A 55 -0.49 -11.40 11.13
CA ASN A 55 -0.07 -10.20 11.87
C ASN A 55 0.38 -9.05 10.94
N THR A 56 -0.23 -8.87 9.78
CA THR A 56 0.21 -7.92 8.75
C THR A 56 -0.89 -6.94 8.39
N GLU A 57 -0.54 -5.66 8.30
CA GLU A 57 -1.43 -4.61 7.80
C GLU A 57 -1.49 -4.64 6.26
N PHE A 58 -2.68 -4.39 5.71
CA PHE A 58 -2.89 -4.21 4.29
C PHE A 58 -3.86 -3.05 4.03
N ILE A 59 -3.76 -2.47 2.84
CA ILE A 59 -4.67 -1.42 2.37
C ILE A 59 -5.20 -1.80 1.00
N ARG A 60 -6.41 -1.31 0.71
CA ARG A 60 -7.09 -1.49 -0.58
C ARG A 60 -7.34 -0.13 -1.21
N LEU A 61 -6.99 0.02 -2.47
CA LEU A 61 -7.21 1.24 -3.24
C LEU A 61 -8.56 1.17 -3.95
N GLY A 62 -9.63 1.39 -3.17
CA GLY A 62 -11.01 1.34 -3.65
C GLY A 62 -11.83 0.20 -3.03
N ASN A 63 -13.13 0.19 -3.34
CA ASN A 63 -14.09 -0.73 -2.73
C ASN A 63 -14.58 -1.84 -3.69
N TYR A 64 -14.02 -1.94 -4.90
CA TYR A 64 -14.42 -2.92 -5.92
C TYR A 64 -13.60 -4.21 -5.82
N SER A 65 -14.15 -5.35 -6.25
CA SER A 65 -13.51 -6.68 -6.13
C SER A 65 -12.07 -6.74 -6.63
N LEU A 66 -11.77 -6.03 -7.73
CA LEU A 66 -10.46 -5.99 -8.37
C LEU A 66 -9.54 -4.88 -7.83
N ALA A 67 -9.90 -4.24 -6.72
CA ALA A 67 -9.13 -3.12 -6.20
C ALA A 67 -7.74 -3.56 -5.75
N ILE A 68 -6.77 -2.74 -6.15
CA ILE A 68 -5.35 -2.98 -5.90
C ILE A 68 -5.13 -3.01 -4.40
N THR A 69 -4.43 -4.04 -3.94
CA THR A 69 -4.19 -4.27 -2.52
C THR A 69 -2.69 -4.24 -2.25
N PHE A 70 -2.29 -3.43 -1.28
CA PHE A 70 -0.91 -3.36 -0.80
C PHE A 70 -0.83 -4.01 0.57
N LYS A 71 0.18 -4.85 0.78
CA LYS A 71 0.51 -5.43 2.08
C LYS A 71 1.76 -4.74 2.61
N ALA A 72 1.85 -4.55 3.92
CA ALA A 72 3.04 -3.97 4.54
C ALA A 72 4.29 -4.85 4.41
N ASP A 73 4.10 -6.15 4.13
CA ASP A 73 5.14 -7.14 3.87
C ASP A 73 5.60 -7.19 2.39
N ASN A 74 4.85 -6.60 1.46
CA ASN A 74 5.23 -6.59 0.04
C ASN A 74 6.54 -5.82 -0.18
N ASN A 75 7.27 -6.19 -1.25
CA ASN A 75 8.54 -5.60 -1.69
C ASN A 75 8.56 -4.07 -1.49
N LEU A 76 9.17 -3.68 -0.38
CA LEU A 76 9.63 -2.32 -0.14
C LEU A 76 10.66 -2.03 -1.21
N ILE A 77 10.34 -1.10 -2.11
CA ILE A 77 11.38 -0.52 -2.96
C ILE A 77 12.21 0.33 -2.01
N ASN A 78 13.30 -0.25 -1.53
CA ASN A 78 14.39 0.56 -1.02
C ASN A 78 14.97 1.23 -2.26
N ASP A 79 14.67 2.51 -2.42
CA ASP A 79 15.42 3.39 -3.29
C ASP A 79 16.89 3.26 -2.86
N CYS A 80 17.63 2.40 -3.57
CA CYS A 80 19.04 2.22 -3.35
C CYS A 80 19.71 3.50 -3.82
N ILE A 81 20.36 4.17 -2.85
CA ILE A 81 21.35 5.23 -3.05
C ILE A 81 22.40 4.80 -4.07
#